data_AF-A0AAV3IIQ2-F1
#
_entry.id   AF-A0AAV3IIQ2-F1
#
_cell.length_a   1.000
_cell.length_b   1.000
_cell.length_c   1.000
_cell.angle_alpha   90.00
_cell.angle_beta   90.00
_cell.angle_gamma   90.00
#
_symmetry.space_group_name_H-M   'P 1'
#
loop_
_entity.id
_entity.type
_entity.pdbx_description
1 polymer ?
#
loop_
_entity_poly.entity_id
_entity_poly.type
_entity_poly.pdbx_seq_one_letter_code
_entity_poly.pdbx_strand_id
1 'polypeptide(L)' 'MSKRILHVVTNISRYKDVDEPTGLWLGELTHAYDEFEKQGYVQDIVSPNGGKTPIEPKSLAP' A
#
# COMPACT_ATOMS: atom_id res chain seq x y z
N MET A 1 9.38 -12.42 -21.40
CA MET A 1 9.59 -12.04 -19.98
C MET A 1 8.43 -11.15 -19.58
N SER A 2 7.65 -11.51 -18.56
CA SER A 2 6.68 -10.58 -17.98
C SER A 2 7.43 -9.50 -17.21
N LYS A 3 7.03 -8.24 -17.37
CA LYS A 3 7.58 -7.14 -16.57
C LYS A 3 7.04 -7.26 -15.14
N ARG A 4 7.88 -6.92 -14.16
CA ARG A 4 7.57 -7.04 -12.73
C ARG A 4 7.48 -5.68 -12.06
N ILE A 5 6.57 -5.52 -11.10
CA ILE A 5 6.39 -4.32 -10.29
C ILE A 5 6.47 -4.72 -8.82
N LEU A 6 7.20 -3.93 -8.02
CA LEU A 6 7.29 -4.08 -6.57
C LEU A 6 6.63 -2.87 -5.91
N HIS A 7 5.49 -3.09 -5.27
CA HIS A 7 4.80 -2.07 -4.49
C HIS A 7 5.36 -2.06 -3.07
N VAL A 8 5.89 -0.93 -2.63
CA VAL A 8 6.45 -0.77 -1.28
C VAL A 8 5.47 0.04 -0.44
N VAL A 9 4.92 -0.59 0.60
CA VAL A 9 3.95 0.02 1.52
C VAL A 9 4.57 0.28 2.89
N THR A 10 3.94 1.17 3.66
CA THR A 10 4.46 1.60 4.95
C THR A 10 4.24 0.55 6.06
N ASN A 11 5.11 0.55 7.06
CA ASN A 11 4.82 -0.08 8.36
C ASN A 11 4.49 0.95 9.45
N ILE A 12 4.42 2.25 9.11
CA ILE A 12 4.20 3.34 10.06
C ILE A 12 2.70 3.51 10.29
N SER A 13 2.26 3.30 11.54
CA SER A 13 0.86 3.45 11.95
C SER A 13 0.55 4.79 12.64
N ARG A 14 1.58 5.62 12.89
CA ARG A 14 1.48 6.90 13.59
C ARG A 14 2.73 7.74 13.31
N TYR A 15 2.55 9.04 13.07
CA TYR A 15 3.69 9.96 12.98
C TYR A 15 4.21 10.35 14.35
N LYS A 16 5.47 10.77 14.41
CA LYS A 16 6.04 11.27 15.66
C LYS A 16 5.26 12.51 16.12
N ASP A 17 4.95 12.58 17.42
CA ASP A 17 4.31 13.73 18.06
C ASP A 17 2.86 14.02 17.58
N VAL A 18 2.20 13.05 16.94
CA VAL A 18 0.82 13.15 16.42
C VAL A 18 0.00 11.95 16.92
N ASP A 19 -1.19 12.20 17.48
CA ASP A 19 -2.00 11.15 18.12
C ASP A 19 -3.03 10.48 17.20
N GLU A 20 -3.18 10.99 15.99
CA GLU A 20 -4.04 10.41 14.97
C GLU A 20 -3.39 9.15 14.36
N PRO A 21 -4.16 8.06 14.16
CA PRO A 21 -3.68 6.90 13.40
C PRO A 21 -3.42 7.29 11.94
N THR A 22 -2.44 6.65 11.32
CA THR A 22 -2.19 6.73 9.89
C THR A 22 -1.75 5.37 9.33
N GLY A 23 -1.48 5.29 8.03
CA GLY A 23 -1.01 4.07 7.38
C GLY A 23 -1.01 4.18 5.87
N LEU A 24 -1.11 3.03 5.22
CA LEU A 24 -1.30 2.94 3.77
C LEU A 24 -2.64 3.56 3.38
N TRP A 25 -2.62 4.46 2.40
CA TRP A 25 -3.85 4.88 1.72
C TRP A 25 -4.28 3.78 0.75
N LEU A 26 -5.30 2.99 1.12
CA LEU A 26 -5.59 1.74 0.42
C LEU A 26 -5.90 1.95 -1.07
N GLY A 27 -6.66 2.99 -1.39
CA GLY A 27 -7.02 3.34 -2.78
C GLY A 27 -5.81 3.63 -3.67
N GLU A 28 -4.73 4.20 -3.14
CA GLU A 28 -3.52 4.48 -3.93
C GLU A 28 -2.87 3.18 -4.40
N LEU A 29 -2.78 2.18 -3.52
CA LEU A 29 -2.27 0.86 -3.86
C LEU A 29 -3.22 0.11 -4.79
N THR A 30 -4.50 0.00 -4.44
CA THR A 30 -5.44 -0.86 -5.16
C THR A 30 -5.72 -0.36 -6.56
N HIS A 31 -5.84 0.96 -6.77
CA HIS A 31 -6.06 1.52 -8.10
C HIS A 31 -4.84 1.30 -9.00
N ALA A 32 -3.62 1.51 -8.48
CA ALA A 32 -2.40 1.24 -9.24
C ALA A 32 -2.26 -0.26 -9.56
N TYR A 33 -2.52 -1.13 -8.58
CA TYR A 33 -2.46 -2.57 -8.76
C TYR A 33 -3.44 -3.04 -9.85
N ASP A 34 -4.69 -2.58 -9.81
CA ASP A 34 -5.72 -2.91 -10.81
C ASP A 34 -5.32 -2.48 -12.21
N GLU A 35 -4.80 -1.26 -12.37
CA GLU A 35 -4.35 -0.78 -13.69
C GLU A 35 -3.18 -1.61 -14.24
N PHE A 36 -2.21 -1.96 -13.38
CA PHE A 36 -1.09 -2.79 -13.82
C PHE A 36 -1.48 -4.25 -14.08
N GLU A 37 -2.46 -4.78 -13.36
CA GLU A 37 -2.97 -6.13 -13.61
C GLU A 37 -3.61 -6.23 -15.00
N LYS A 38 -4.39 -5.22 -15.43
CA LYS A 38 -4.97 -5.15 -16.78
C LYS A 38 -3.94 -5.17 -17.89
N GLN A 39 -2.72 -4.69 -17.62
CA GLN A 39 -1.61 -4.69 -18.57
C GLN A 39 -0.75 -5.97 -18.49
N GLY A 40 -1.09 -6.92 -17.61
CA GLY A 40 -0.41 -8.21 -17.49
C GLY A 40 0.92 -8.16 -16.73
N TYR A 41 1.14 -7.17 -15.87
CA TYR A 41 2.33 -7.10 -15.02
C TYR A 41 2.24 -8.13 -13.88
N VAL A 42 3.38 -8.74 -13.53
CA VAL A 42 3.50 -9.53 -12.29
C VAL A 42 3.85 -8.59 -11.15
N GLN A 43 3.11 -8.67 -10.04
CA GLN A 43 3.16 -7.67 -8.97
C GLN A 43 3.41 -8.34 -7.62
N ASP A 44 4.30 -7.77 -6.81
CA ASP A 44 4.53 -8.15 -5.42
C ASP A 44 4.32 -6.93 -4.52
N ILE A 45 3.82 -7.15 -3.30
CA ILE A 45 3.66 -6.10 -2.27
C ILE A 45 4.57 -6.41 -1.10
N VAL A 46 5.37 -5.43 -0.69
CA VAL A 46 6.32 -5.55 0.43
C VAL A 46 6.25 -4.33 1.33
N SER A 47 6.77 -4.45 2.53
CA SER A 47 6.96 -3.33 3.45
C SER A 47 8.34 -3.45 4.12
N PRO A 48 8.96 -2.36 4.61
CA PRO A 48 10.31 -2.40 5.17
C PRO A 48 10.56 -3.47 6.23
N ASN A 49 9.57 -3.69 7.11
CA ASN A 49 9.65 -4.68 8.19
C ASN A 49 8.89 -5.99 7.87
N GLY A 50 8.31 -6.11 6.67
CA GLY A 50 7.35 -7.16 6.34
C GLY A 50 6.12 -7.16 7.27
N GLY A 51 5.39 -8.28 7.28
CA GLY A 51 4.25 -8.47 8.17
C GLY A 51 3.06 -7.54 7.85
N LYS A 52 2.32 -7.14 8.89
CA LYS A 52 1.09 -6.36 8.73
C LYS A 52 1.42 -4.89 8.43
N THR A 53 0.83 -4.38 7.36
CA THR A 53 0.78 -2.95 7.04
C THR A 53 -0.44 -2.29 7.70
N PRO A 54 -0.27 -1.17 8.44
CA PRO A 54 -1.41 -0.41 8.93
C PRO A 54 -2.13 0.28 7.76
N ILE A 55 -3.45 0.41 7.85
CA ILE A 55 -4.27 1.14 6.86
C ILE A 55 -4.64 2.50 7.44
N GLU A 56 -4.51 3.56 6.65
CA GLU A 56 -5.05 4.88 6.97
C GLU A 56 -6.57 4.77 7.11
N PRO A 57 -7.17 4.98 8.30
CA PRO A 57 -8.60 4.77 8.50
C PRO A 57 -9.48 5.58 7.54
N LYS A 58 -9.04 6.79 7.17
CA LYS A 58 -9.76 7.64 6.21
C LYS A 58 -9.79 7.08 4.79
N SER A 59 -8.84 6.20 4.44
CA SER A 59 -8.79 5.57 3.11
C SER A 59 -9.82 4.45 2.92
N LEU A 60 -10.54 4.06 3.98
CA LEU A 60 -11.62 3.08 3.94
C LEU A 60 -13.02 3.74 3.94
N ALA A 61 -13.08 5.07 4.05
CA ALA A 61 -14.34 5.77 3.99
C ALA A 61 -14.98 5.63 2.59
N PRO A 62 -16.32 5.55 2.49
CA PRO A 62 -17.05 5.53 1.22
C PRO A 62 -16.76 6.75 0.33
#